data_AF-A0A519KXN1-F1
#
_entry.id   AF-A0A519KXN1-F1
#
_cell.length_a   1.000
_cell.length_b   1.000
_cell.length_c   1.000
_cell.angle_alpha   90.00
_cell.angle_beta   90.00
_cell.angle_gamma   90.00
#
_symmetry.space_group_name_H-M   'P 1'
#
loop_
_entity.id
_entity.type
_entity.pdbx_description
1 polymer ?
#
loop_
_entity_poly.entity_id
_entity_poly.type
_entity_poly.pdbx_seq_one_letter_code
_entity_poly.pdbx_strand_id
1 'polypeptide(L)' 'MSKTIIITGTSSGIGFALAEYFGKKGNKVYG' A
#
# COMPACT_ATOMS: atom_id res chain seq x y z
N MET A 1 -11.42 5.68 -9.05
CA MET A 1 -10.48 5.04 -9.99
C MET A 1 -9.45 4.27 -9.18
N SER A 2 -9.31 2.96 -9.38
CA SER A 2 -8.28 2.15 -8.70
C SER A 2 -6.91 2.42 -9.34
N LYS A 3 -5.86 2.57 -8.52
CA LYS A 3 -4.47 2.71 -8.97
C LYS A 3 -3.65 1.49 -8.57
N THR A 4 -2.59 1.23 -9.33
CA THR A 4 -1.52 0.30 -8.94
C THR A 4 -0.44 1.08 -8.20
N ILE A 5 -0.03 0.61 -7.03
CA ILE A 5 0.95 1.26 -6.17
C ILE A 5 2.02 0.22 -5.79
N ILE A 6 3.30 0.59 -5.91
CA ILE A 6 4.43 -0.18 -5.40
C ILE A 6 4.99 0.58 -4.21
N ILE A 7 5.13 -0.10 -3.08
CA ILE A 7 5.72 0.44 -1.85
C ILE A 7 6.88 -0.48 -1.50
N THR A 8 8.05 0.09 -1.19
CA THR A 8 9.19 -0.67 -0.67
C THR A 8 9.23 -0.56 0.85
N GLY A 9 9.84 -1.53 1.54
CA GLY A 9 9.87 -1.54 3.01
C GLY A 9 8.50 -1.74 3.66
N THR A 10 7.61 -2.51 3.02
CA THR A 10 6.24 -2.76 3.52
C THR A 10 6.16 -3.79 4.65
N SER A 11 7.27 -4.41 5.02
CA SER A 11 7.31 -5.41 6.08
C SER A 11 6.94 -4.85 7.46
N SER A 12 7.11 -3.55 7.70
CA SER A 12 6.75 -2.89 8.95
C SER A 12 6.69 -1.36 8.82
N GLY A 13 6.32 -0.67 9.91
CA GLY A 13 6.42 0.79 10.02
C GLY A 13 5.59 1.57 8.99
N ILE A 14 6.18 2.62 8.44
CA ILE A 14 5.50 3.56 7.54
C ILE A 14 5.07 2.89 6.24
N GLY A 15 5.92 2.01 5.68
CA GLY A 15 5.59 1.27 4.46
C GLY A 15 4.37 0.37 4.64
N PHE A 16 4.30 -0.35 5.75
CA PHE A 16 3.13 -1.18 6.10
C PHE A 16 1.85 -0.35 6.26
N ALA A 17 1.92 0.75 7.03
CA ALA A 17 0.77 1.61 7.27
C ALA A 17 0.21 2.23 5.97
N LEU A 18 1.08 2.63 5.05
CA LEU A 18 0.67 3.14 3.74
C LEU A 18 0.04 2.04 2.88
N ALA A 19 0.60 0.82 2.90
CA ALA A 19 0.04 -0.30 2.16
C ALA A 19 -1.38 -0.63 2.62
N GLU A 20 -1.63 -0.68 3.93
CA GLU A 20 -2.97 -0.84 4.49
C GLU A 20 -3.91 0.29 4.10
N TYR A 21 -3.47 1.55 4.24
CA TYR A 21 -4.29 2.72 3.94
C TYR A 21 -4.76 2.73 2.49
N PHE A 22 -3.85 2.50 1.54
CA PHE A 22 -4.18 2.51 0.13
C PHE A 22 -4.97 1.27 -0.31
N GLY A 23 -4.69 0.10 0.30
CA GLY A 23 -5.48 -1.12 0.08
C GLY A 23 -6.94 -0.94 0.51
N LYS A 24 -7.18 -0.35 1.69
CA LYS A 24 -8.52 -0.03 2.20
C LYS A 24 -9.29 0.96 1.31
N LYS A 25 -8.58 1.80 0.54
CA LYS A 25 -9.15 2.70 -0.47
C LYS A 25 -9.44 2.03 -1.83
N GLY A 26 -9.24 0.72 -1.95
CA GLY A 26 -9.51 -0.04 -3.18
C GLY A 26 -8.42 0.07 -4.24
N ASN A 27 -7.20 0.45 -3.85
CA ASN A 27 -6.04 0.41 -4.75
C ASN A 27 -5.39 -0.97 -4.71
N LYS A 28 -4.76 -1.35 -5.82
CA LYS A 28 -3.93 -2.56 -5.88
C LYS A 28 -2.54 -2.21 -5.42
N VAL A 29 -2.15 -2.70 -4.25
CA VAL A 29 -0.85 -2.40 -3.63
C VAL A 29 0.05 -3.63 -3.71
N TYR A 30 1.29 -3.40 -4.12
CA TYR A 30 2.39 -4.36 -4.06
C TYR A 30 3.42 -3.82 -3.07
N GLY A 31 3.80 -4.67 -2.12
CA GLY A 31 4.72 -4.34 -1.05
C GLY A 31 6.00 -5.14 -1.09
#